data_AF-A0A2P4XFP9-F1
#
_entry.id   AF-A0A2P4XFP9-F1
#
_cell.length_a   1.000
_cell.length_b   1.000
_cell.length_c   1.000
_cell.angle_alpha   90.00
_cell.angle_beta   90.00
_cell.angle_gamma   90.00
#
_symmetry.space_group_name_H-M   'P 1'
#
loop_
_entity.id
_entity.type
_entity.pdbx_description
1 polymer ?
#
loop_
_entity_poly.entity_id
_entity_poly.type
_entity_poly.pdbx_seq_one_letter_code
_entity_poly.pdbx_strand_id
1 'polypeptide(L)'
;MGGSVPVILLSLKAIGDPISNSKFRWFAVRAQDIVVVDRVGRLTLNPSQAQSVCMHLIGSKTNQNGVPMTRMLSRSGHPFLCPVFGALILHQSRKNLPANIPAAVFLARGGTPSCVSTSDVPDIIKHAAAEVGHDPRLFSSHSLSSGGATHMYRSGTDALTIQSHGRRVSDAFKTYTRLCKDQLRHCLRVW
;
A
#
# COMPACT_ATOMS: atom_id res chain seq x y z
N MET A 1 31.20 21.52 -28.21
CA MET A 1 31.17 20.09 -28.56
C MET A 1 31.09 19.33 -27.24
N GLY A 2 29.93 18.87 -26.78
CA GLY A 2 29.01 18.00 -27.51
C GLY A 2 29.25 16.58 -27.00
N GLY A 3 28.68 16.23 -25.85
CA GLY A 3 28.82 14.93 -25.21
C GLY A 3 27.55 14.60 -24.44
N SER A 4 26.49 14.26 -25.18
CA SER A 4 25.22 13.80 -24.66
C SER A 4 25.41 12.43 -24.01
N VAL A 5 25.37 12.36 -22.69
CA VAL A 5 25.32 11.08 -21.97
C VAL A 5 23.91 10.51 -22.15
N PRO A 6 23.75 9.29 -22.68
CA PRO A 6 22.43 8.74 -22.95
C PRO A 6 21.68 8.53 -21.63
N VAL A 7 20.46 9.07 -21.60
CA VAL A 7 19.44 8.83 -20.58
C VAL A 7 19.22 7.32 -20.48
N ILE A 8 19.83 6.69 -19.47
CA ILE A 8 19.56 5.30 -19.13
C ILE A 8 18.15 5.29 -18.54
N LEU A 9 17.16 5.03 -19.41
CA LEU A 9 15.87 4.47 -19.03
C LEU A 9 16.18 3.30 -18.09
N LEU A 10 15.93 3.48 -16.79
CA LEU A 10 15.98 2.40 -15.81
C LEU A 10 15.07 1.29 -16.34
N SER A 11 15.69 0.25 -16.87
CA SER A 11 15.02 -0.91 -17.43
C SER A 11 14.18 -1.53 -16.32
N LEU A 12 12.86 -1.40 -16.44
CA LEU A 12 11.82 -2.01 -15.61
C LEU A 12 11.89 -3.56 -15.54
N LYS A 13 12.99 -4.18 -16.00
CA LYS A 13 13.21 -5.64 -16.05
C LYS A 13 13.68 -6.26 -14.73
N ALA A 14 14.05 -5.48 -13.71
CA ALA A 14 14.73 -6.00 -12.52
C ALA A 14 13.81 -6.47 -11.36
N ILE A 15 12.51 -6.64 -11.59
CA ILE A 15 11.60 -7.25 -10.58
C ILE A 15 10.70 -8.27 -11.31
N GLY A 16 11.25 -9.43 -11.64
CA GLY A 16 10.51 -10.51 -12.28
C GLY A 16 11.03 -11.88 -11.90
N ASP A 17 10.18 -12.71 -11.28
CA ASP A 17 10.36 -14.16 -11.25
C ASP A 17 10.16 -14.71 -12.67
N PRO A 18 11.09 -15.52 -13.21
CA PRO A 18 11.00 -16.04 -14.56
C PRO A 18 10.24 -17.38 -14.57
N ILE A 19 8.92 -17.38 -14.78
CA ILE A 19 8.21 -18.60 -15.17
C ILE A 19 7.17 -18.31 -16.26
N SER A 20 7.41 -18.94 -17.42
CA SER A 20 6.46 -19.26 -18.50
C SER A 20 5.93 -18.10 -19.36
N ASN A 21 5.77 -18.42 -20.65
CA ASN A 21 5.46 -17.64 -21.85
C ASN A 21 4.09 -16.91 -21.84
N SER A 22 3.68 -16.37 -20.68
CA SER A 22 2.51 -15.53 -20.49
C SER A 22 2.92 -14.06 -20.62
N LYS A 23 2.08 -13.26 -21.28
CA LYS A 23 2.27 -11.81 -21.44
C LYS A 23 2.37 -11.18 -20.04
N PHE A 24 3.57 -10.79 -19.60
CA PHE A 24 3.81 -10.23 -18.27
C PHE A 24 2.86 -9.06 -18.01
N ARG A 25 2.00 -9.19 -17.00
CA ARG A 25 1.07 -8.14 -16.59
C ARG A 25 1.65 -7.39 -15.42
N TRP A 26 1.92 -6.11 -15.64
CA TRP A 26 2.25 -5.17 -14.57
C TRP A 26 1.01 -4.95 -13.69
N PHE A 27 1.07 -5.40 -12.44
CA PHE A 27 0.02 -5.17 -11.44
C PHE A 27 0.36 -4.01 -10.49
N ALA A 28 1.41 -3.25 -10.77
CA ALA A 28 1.75 -2.07 -9.98
C ALA A 28 0.64 -1.03 -10.12
N VAL A 29 0.18 -0.47 -8.99
CA VAL A 29 -0.76 0.65 -8.99
C VAL A 29 -0.10 1.83 -9.68
N ARG A 30 -0.74 2.41 -10.70
CA ARG A 30 -0.23 3.58 -11.41
C ARG A 30 -0.75 4.85 -10.76
N ALA A 31 -0.08 5.98 -11.01
CA ALA A 31 -0.50 7.25 -10.43
C ALA A 31 -1.90 7.67 -10.89
N GLN A 32 -2.27 7.40 -12.15
CA GLN A 32 -3.62 7.65 -12.67
C GLN A 32 -4.72 6.80 -12.01
N ASP A 33 -4.34 5.69 -11.37
CA ASP A 33 -5.29 4.81 -10.69
C ASP A 33 -5.57 5.28 -9.25
N ILE A 34 -4.90 6.33 -8.78
CA ILE A 34 -5.08 6.93 -7.46
C ILE A 34 -5.65 8.33 -7.65
N VAL A 35 -6.80 8.60 -7.05
CA VAL A 35 -7.44 9.92 -7.12
C VAL A 35 -7.86 10.38 -5.74
N VAL A 36 -7.70 11.67 -5.47
CA VAL A 36 -8.16 12.31 -4.24
C VAL A 36 -9.41 13.11 -4.56
N VAL A 37 -10.46 12.95 -3.76
CA VAL A 37 -11.76 13.57 -3.96
C VAL A 37 -12.20 14.39 -2.75
N ASP A 38 -12.94 15.47 -3.00
CA ASP A 38 -13.58 16.29 -1.98
C ASP A 38 -14.88 15.65 -1.46
N ARG A 39 -15.60 16.39 -0.60
CA ARG A 39 -16.87 15.94 -0.01
C ARG A 39 -18.00 15.70 -1.02
N VAL A 40 -17.92 16.32 -2.19
CA VAL A 40 -18.92 16.21 -3.27
C VAL A 40 -18.46 15.18 -4.32
N GLY A 41 -17.31 14.54 -4.12
CA GLY A 41 -16.75 13.55 -5.04
C GLY A 41 -15.96 14.15 -6.20
N ARG A 42 -15.64 15.45 -6.17
CA ARG A 42 -14.83 16.10 -7.21
C ARG A 42 -13.35 15.88 -6.95
N LEU A 43 -12.58 15.70 -8.03
CA LEU A 43 -11.13 15.57 -7.94
C LEU A 43 -10.51 16.83 -7.32
N THR A 44 -9.61 16.63 -6.35
CA THR A 44 -8.91 17.74 -5.71
C THR A 44 -7.53 17.31 -5.24
N LEU A 45 -6.57 18.22 -5.35
CA LEU A 45 -5.27 18.13 -4.67
C LEU A 45 -5.14 19.18 -3.56
N ASN A 46 -6.20 19.96 -3.29
CA ASN A 46 -6.21 20.93 -2.21
C ASN A 46 -6.28 20.19 -0.86
N PRO A 47 -5.25 20.29 0.00
CA PRO A 47 -5.22 19.54 1.25
C PRO A 47 -6.39 19.85 2.19
N SER A 48 -6.93 21.07 2.15
CA SER A 48 -8.06 21.49 2.99
C SER A 48 -9.40 20.93 2.53
N GLN A 49 -9.55 20.61 1.24
CA GLN A 49 -10.79 20.12 0.65
C GLN A 49 -10.82 18.60 0.48
N ALA A 50 -9.66 17.96 0.41
CA ALA A 50 -9.54 16.52 0.23
C ALA A 50 -10.26 15.72 1.34
N GLN A 51 -11.13 14.78 0.97
CA GLN A 51 -11.95 14.04 1.92
C GLN A 51 -11.69 12.54 1.87
N SER A 52 -11.47 11.99 0.67
CA SER A 52 -11.20 10.57 0.47
C SER A 52 -10.17 10.37 -0.64
N VAL A 53 -9.49 9.23 -0.60
CA VAL A 53 -8.70 8.72 -1.72
C VAL A 53 -9.38 7.49 -2.29
N CYS A 54 -9.47 7.41 -3.60
CA CYS A 54 -9.96 6.25 -4.34
C CYS A 54 -8.79 5.63 -5.11
N MET A 55 -8.62 4.32 -4.98
CA MET A 55 -7.61 3.54 -5.68
C MET A 55 -8.30 2.50 -6.56
N HIS A 56 -8.03 2.55 -7.86
CA HIS A 56 -8.52 1.59 -8.83
C HIS A 56 -7.50 0.47 -9.04
N LEU A 57 -7.82 -0.71 -8.52
CA LEU A 57 -6.92 -1.87 -8.51
C LEU A 57 -7.31 -2.80 -9.66
N ILE A 58 -6.57 -2.70 -10.76
CA ILE A 58 -6.87 -3.40 -12.03
C ILE A 58 -6.59 -4.90 -11.93
N GLY A 59 -5.67 -5.32 -11.05
CA GLY A 59 -5.35 -6.72 -10.82
C GLY A 59 -4.38 -6.92 -9.67
N SER A 60 -4.08 -8.17 -9.35
CA SER A 60 -3.03 -8.54 -8.40
C SER A 60 -2.51 -9.94 -8.73
N LYS A 61 -1.41 -10.36 -8.09
CA LYS A 61 -0.90 -11.74 -8.17
C LYS A 61 -1.99 -12.79 -7.84
N THR A 62 -2.92 -12.45 -6.95
CA THR A 62 -4.04 -13.31 -6.53
C THR A 62 -5.35 -13.03 -7.28
N ASN A 63 -5.36 -12.03 -8.17
CA ASN A 63 -6.52 -11.61 -8.96
C ASN A 63 -6.08 -11.33 -10.40
N GLN A 64 -5.37 -12.28 -11.03
CA GLN A 64 -4.72 -12.06 -12.33
C GLN A 64 -5.74 -11.87 -13.47
N ASN A 65 -6.90 -12.50 -13.35
CA ASN A 65 -8.01 -12.46 -14.32
C ASN A 65 -9.32 -11.93 -13.72
N GLY A 66 -9.31 -11.46 -12.48
CA GLY A 66 -10.54 -11.04 -11.82
C GLY A 66 -10.87 -9.57 -12.05
N VAL A 67 -12.06 -9.20 -11.60
CA VAL A 67 -12.66 -7.90 -11.86
C VAL A 67 -11.84 -6.78 -11.19
N PRO A 68 -11.53 -5.67 -11.90
CA PRO A 68 -10.96 -4.48 -11.30
C PRO A 68 -11.79 -4.00 -10.10
N MET A 69 -11.12 -3.50 -9.06
CA MET A 69 -11.77 -3.13 -7.81
C MET A 69 -11.37 -1.71 -7.40
N THR A 70 -12.35 -0.88 -7.06
CA THR A 70 -12.09 0.42 -6.44
C THR A 70 -12.12 0.32 -4.92
N ARG A 71 -11.11 0.89 -4.27
CA ARG A 71 -11.02 1.03 -2.82
C ARG A 71 -11.03 2.50 -2.45
N MET A 72 -12.01 2.91 -1.67
CA MET A 72 -12.11 4.27 -1.14
C MET A 72 -11.71 4.27 0.32
N LEU A 73 -10.82 5.18 0.71
CA LEU A 73 -10.37 5.39 2.07
C LEU A 73 -10.60 6.85 2.46
N SER A 74 -11.40 7.07 3.49
CA SER A 74 -11.68 8.42 4.00
C SER A 74 -10.52 8.96 4.81
N ARG A 75 -10.46 10.29 4.92
CA ARG A 75 -9.52 11.01 5.77
C ARG A 75 -9.67 10.54 7.22
N SER A 76 -8.59 10.02 7.80
CA SER A 76 -8.63 9.48 9.18
C SER A 76 -8.33 10.53 10.26
N GLY A 77 -7.80 11.69 9.89
CA GLY A 77 -7.32 12.70 10.85
C GLY A 77 -5.96 12.38 11.48
N HIS A 78 -5.41 11.17 11.27
CA HIS A 78 -4.11 10.81 11.81
C HIS A 78 -2.99 11.59 11.10
N PRO A 79 -2.02 12.20 11.84
CA PRO A 79 -1.01 13.08 11.24
C PRO A 79 -0.12 12.39 10.19
N PHE A 80 0.27 11.13 10.43
CA PHE A 80 1.19 10.40 9.54
C PHE A 80 0.56 9.25 8.74
N LEU A 81 -0.42 8.54 9.30
CA LEU A 81 -1.04 7.36 8.70
C LEU A 81 -2.36 7.67 7.96
N CYS A 82 -2.66 8.94 7.72
CA CYS A 82 -3.87 9.30 6.99
C CYS A 82 -3.74 8.95 5.50
N PRO A 83 -4.65 8.13 4.95
CA PRO A 83 -4.56 7.69 3.56
C PRO A 83 -4.69 8.84 2.57
N VAL A 84 -5.52 9.84 2.89
CA VAL A 84 -5.66 11.06 2.09
C VAL A 84 -4.38 11.89 2.11
N PHE A 85 -3.76 12.04 3.28
CA PHE A 85 -2.48 12.75 3.38
C PHE A 85 -1.37 12.03 2.60
N GLY A 86 -1.26 10.71 2.75
CA GLY A 86 -0.31 9.89 2.00
C GLY A 86 -0.49 10.03 0.48
N ALA A 87 -1.73 10.04 0.00
CA ALA A 87 -2.02 10.24 -1.42
C ALA A 87 -1.61 11.63 -1.93
N LEU A 88 -1.86 12.69 -1.15
CA LEU A 88 -1.43 14.05 -1.50
C LEU A 88 0.10 14.15 -1.59
N ILE A 89 0.84 13.57 -0.63
CA ILE A 89 2.30 13.51 -0.68
C ILE A 89 2.80 12.69 -1.87
N LEU A 90 2.12 11.58 -2.19
CA LEU A 90 2.43 10.78 -3.37
C LEU A 90 2.26 11.60 -4.65
N HIS A 91 1.15 12.33 -4.82
CA HIS A 91 0.98 13.19 -6.00
C HIS A 91 2.01 14.32 -6.05
N GLN A 92 2.31 14.94 -4.92
CA GLN A 92 3.28 16.04 -4.84
C GLN A 92 4.70 15.59 -5.20
N SER A 93 5.16 14.45 -4.69
CA SER A 93 6.51 13.92 -4.94
C SER A 93 6.74 13.50 -6.40
N ARG A 94 5.66 13.40 -7.18
CA ARG A 94 5.66 12.93 -8.56
C ARG A 94 5.15 13.95 -9.56
N LYS A 95 4.96 15.22 -9.17
CA LYS A 95 4.24 16.23 -9.96
C LYS A 95 4.68 16.41 -11.43
N ASN A 96 5.94 16.07 -11.77
CA ASN A 96 6.46 16.15 -13.14
C ASN A 96 6.68 14.78 -13.80
N LEU A 97 6.07 13.72 -13.28
CA LEU A 97 6.17 12.37 -13.84
C LEU A 97 4.87 11.97 -14.55
N PRO A 98 4.94 11.11 -15.58
CA PRO A 98 3.75 10.61 -16.26
C PRO A 98 2.78 9.89 -15.30
N ALA A 99 1.48 10.02 -15.53
CA ALA A 99 0.47 9.39 -14.69
C ALA A 99 0.34 7.87 -14.92
N ASN A 100 0.78 7.38 -16.09
CA ASN A 100 0.67 5.98 -16.51
C ASN A 100 1.79 5.06 -15.97
N ILE A 101 2.77 5.60 -15.26
CA ILE A 101 3.85 4.82 -14.64
C ILE A 101 3.52 4.46 -13.17
N PRO A 102 4.19 3.46 -12.56
CA PRO A 102 3.90 3.02 -11.20
C PRO A 102 3.95 4.16 -10.17
N ALA A 103 2.99 4.18 -9.24
CA ALA A 103 2.79 5.19 -8.20
C ALA A 103 3.93 5.28 -7.16
N ALA A 104 4.82 4.29 -7.12
CA ALA A 104 6.01 4.28 -6.28
C ALA A 104 7.23 5.06 -6.84
N VAL A 105 7.21 5.46 -8.12
CA VAL A 105 8.27 6.26 -8.77
C VAL A 105 8.20 7.77 -8.45
N PHE A 106 9.12 8.36 -7.71
CA PHE A 106 9.13 9.78 -7.37
C PHE A 106 10.36 10.51 -7.94
N LEU A 107 10.39 11.84 -7.84
CA LEU A 107 11.58 12.63 -8.16
C LEU A 107 12.46 12.77 -6.93
N ALA A 108 13.66 12.18 -6.97
CA ALA A 108 14.65 12.35 -5.92
C ALA A 108 15.25 13.76 -5.93
N ARG A 109 16.06 14.06 -4.90
CA ARG A 109 16.83 15.29 -4.84
C ARG A 109 17.73 15.39 -6.09
N GLY A 110 17.62 16.49 -6.83
CA GLY A 110 18.31 16.66 -8.12
C GLY A 110 17.44 16.35 -9.36
N GLY A 111 16.18 15.95 -9.18
CA GLY A 111 15.23 15.76 -10.29
C GLY A 111 15.32 14.40 -10.99
N THR A 112 16.16 13.50 -10.49
CA THR A 112 16.29 12.14 -11.04
C THR A 112 15.11 11.28 -10.60
N PRO A 113 14.42 10.57 -11.52
CA PRO A 113 13.41 9.58 -11.15
C PRO A 113 14.02 8.47 -10.30
N SER A 114 13.35 8.12 -9.21
CA SER A 114 13.69 7.03 -8.29
C SER A 114 12.43 6.29 -7.92
N CYS A 115 12.53 5.07 -7.37
CA CYS A 115 11.36 4.27 -7.02
C CYS A 115 11.52 3.71 -5.61
N VAL A 116 10.42 3.66 -4.86
CA VAL A 116 10.36 2.89 -3.62
C VAL A 116 10.54 1.42 -3.97
N SER A 117 11.61 0.83 -3.44
CA SER A 117 11.98 -0.56 -3.65
C SER A 117 11.22 -1.49 -2.69
N THR A 118 11.30 -2.80 -2.94
CA THR A 118 10.73 -3.81 -2.04
C THR A 118 11.47 -3.91 -0.71
N SER A 119 12.73 -3.46 -0.63
CA SER A 119 13.53 -3.42 0.60
C SER A 119 13.34 -2.12 1.41
N ASP A 120 12.99 -1.01 0.75
CA ASP A 120 12.85 0.29 1.44
C ASP A 120 11.78 0.24 2.55
N VAL A 121 10.61 -0.32 2.23
CA VAL A 121 9.49 -0.42 3.19
C VAL A 121 9.85 -1.28 4.41
N PRO A 122 10.31 -2.54 4.27
CA PRO A 122 10.67 -3.33 5.43
C PRO A 122 11.85 -2.74 6.21
N ASP A 123 12.81 -2.10 5.56
CA ASP A 123 13.95 -1.49 6.25
C ASP A 123 13.52 -0.31 7.12
N ILE A 124 12.63 0.56 6.62
CA ILE A 124 12.04 1.64 7.42
C ILE A 124 11.23 1.09 8.61
N ILE A 125 10.43 0.04 8.39
CA ILE A 125 9.64 -0.58 9.49
C ILE A 125 10.57 -1.16 10.56
N LYS A 126 11.63 -1.86 10.14
CA LYS A 126 12.63 -2.45 11.04
C LYS A 126 13.38 -1.38 11.82
N HIS A 127 13.74 -0.28 11.16
CA HIS A 127 14.38 0.85 11.79
C HIS A 127 13.48 1.48 12.86
N ALA A 128 12.23 1.78 12.51
CA ALA A 128 11.25 2.29 13.46
C ALA A 128 11.00 1.33 14.63
N ALA A 129 10.98 0.01 14.39
CA ALA A 129 10.87 -0.99 15.46
C ALA A 129 12.06 -0.95 16.42
N ALA A 130 13.28 -0.79 15.91
CA ALA A 130 14.48 -0.65 16.74
C ALA A 130 14.41 0.60 17.62
N GLU A 131 13.97 1.73 17.06
CA GLU A 131 13.86 3.01 17.76
C GLU A 131 12.90 2.96 18.96
N VAL A 132 11.86 2.12 18.87
CA VAL A 132 10.89 1.91 19.97
C VAL A 132 11.23 0.71 20.86
N GLY A 133 12.44 0.14 20.72
CA GLY A 133 12.95 -0.93 21.59
C GLY A 133 12.47 -2.35 21.25
N HIS A 134 11.93 -2.58 20.05
CA HIS A 134 11.57 -3.92 19.58
C HIS A 134 12.69 -4.56 18.73
N ASP A 135 12.75 -5.89 18.73
CA ASP A 135 13.68 -6.64 17.86
C ASP A 135 13.28 -6.50 16.38
N PRO A 136 14.09 -5.83 15.53
CA PRO A 136 13.75 -5.58 14.13
C PRO A 136 13.58 -6.87 13.31
N ARG A 137 14.21 -7.98 13.72
CA ARG A 137 14.12 -9.26 13.00
C ARG A 137 12.71 -9.85 13.00
N LEU A 138 11.85 -9.36 13.89
CA LEU A 138 10.44 -9.76 13.99
C LEU A 138 9.53 -8.96 13.03
N PHE A 139 10.06 -7.98 12.29
CA PHE A 139 9.30 -7.06 11.46
C PHE A 139 9.63 -7.19 9.98
N SER A 140 8.59 -7.02 9.16
CA SER A 140 8.67 -6.98 7.70
C SER A 140 7.50 -6.16 7.15
N SER A 141 7.43 -5.96 5.83
CA SER A 141 6.26 -5.37 5.17
C SER A 141 4.97 -6.13 5.49
N HIS A 142 5.07 -7.44 5.73
CA HIS A 142 3.93 -8.29 6.10
C HIS A 142 3.36 -7.92 7.48
N SER A 143 4.17 -7.39 8.38
CA SER A 143 3.75 -6.94 9.71
C SER A 143 2.64 -5.90 9.65
N LEU A 144 2.58 -5.06 8.60
CA LEU A 144 1.47 -4.12 8.40
C LEU A 144 0.15 -4.85 8.15
N SER A 145 0.17 -5.91 7.35
CA SER A 145 -1.03 -6.69 7.02
C SER A 145 -1.52 -7.51 8.21
N SER A 146 -0.60 -8.18 8.91
CA SER A 146 -0.96 -9.00 10.09
C SER A 146 -1.33 -8.14 11.30
N GLY A 147 -0.60 -7.05 11.54
CA GLY A 147 -0.91 -6.07 12.58
C GLY A 147 -2.27 -5.41 12.35
N GLY A 148 -2.55 -4.96 11.13
CA GLY A 148 -3.85 -4.37 10.77
C GLY A 148 -5.02 -5.34 10.97
N ALA A 149 -4.91 -6.58 10.48
CA ALA A 149 -5.93 -7.60 10.69
C ALA A 149 -6.14 -7.93 12.18
N THR A 150 -5.05 -8.05 12.95
CA THR A 150 -5.12 -8.26 14.40
C THR A 150 -5.79 -7.08 15.11
N HIS A 151 -5.46 -5.84 14.74
CA HIS A 151 -6.06 -4.66 15.34
C HIS A 151 -7.57 -4.60 15.07
N MET A 152 -8.00 -4.76 13.81
CA MET A 152 -9.42 -4.79 13.45
C MET A 152 -10.18 -5.90 14.19
N TYR A 153 -9.60 -7.09 14.29
CA TYR A 153 -10.20 -8.18 15.05
C TYR A 153 -10.38 -7.81 16.53
N ARG A 154 -9.33 -7.22 17.15
CA ARG A 154 -9.37 -6.79 18.55
C ARG A 154 -10.33 -5.63 18.82
N SER A 155 -10.63 -4.82 17.80
CA SER A 155 -11.66 -3.78 17.89
C SER A 155 -13.08 -4.29 17.64
N GLY A 156 -13.27 -5.62 17.49
CA GLY A 156 -14.59 -6.21 17.26
C GLY A 156 -15.12 -5.99 15.84
N THR A 157 -14.26 -5.63 14.88
CA THR A 157 -14.66 -5.55 13.47
C THR A 157 -15.05 -6.94 12.97
N ASP A 158 -16.17 -7.03 12.25
CA ASP A 158 -16.66 -8.30 11.75
C ASP A 158 -15.68 -8.95 10.74
N ALA A 159 -15.72 -10.28 10.69
CA ALA A 159 -14.82 -11.06 9.86
C ALA A 159 -14.91 -10.73 8.37
N LEU A 160 -16.11 -10.43 7.86
CA LEU A 160 -16.33 -10.12 6.43
C LEU A 160 -15.71 -8.76 6.07
N THR A 161 -15.78 -7.78 6.96
CA THR A 161 -15.12 -6.49 6.81
C THR A 161 -13.59 -6.65 6.86
N ILE A 162 -13.06 -7.48 7.76
CA ILE A 162 -11.60 -7.77 7.82
C ILE A 162 -11.12 -8.45 6.52
N GLN A 163 -11.87 -9.45 6.03
CA GLN A 163 -11.58 -10.13 4.76
C GLN A 163 -11.62 -9.15 3.59
N SER A 164 -12.67 -8.33 3.53
CA SER A 164 -12.88 -7.31 2.49
C SER A 164 -11.75 -6.28 2.49
N HIS A 165 -11.32 -5.82 3.67
CA HIS A 165 -10.21 -4.89 3.83
C HIS A 165 -8.89 -5.51 3.34
N GLY A 166 -8.61 -6.76 3.73
CA GLY A 166 -7.41 -7.49 3.30
C GLY A 166 -7.45 -8.01 1.85
N ARG A 167 -8.56 -7.83 1.12
CA ARG A 167 -8.81 -8.41 -0.21
C ARG A 167 -8.56 -9.93 -0.24
N ARG A 168 -9.05 -10.63 0.78
CA ARG A 168 -8.94 -12.09 0.91
C ARG A 168 -10.28 -12.73 0.58
N VAL A 169 -10.26 -13.75 -0.28
CA VAL A 169 -11.43 -14.54 -0.67
C VAL A 169 -11.73 -15.63 0.38
N SER A 170 -10.74 -15.98 1.20
CA SER A 170 -10.85 -17.02 2.23
C SER A 170 -10.53 -16.48 3.62
N ASP A 171 -10.79 -17.32 4.62
CA ASP A 171 -10.45 -17.13 6.03
C ASP A 171 -8.96 -17.04 6.35
N ALA A 172 -8.09 -16.89 5.34
CA ALA A 172 -6.65 -16.69 5.50
C ALA A 172 -6.30 -15.52 6.44
N PHE A 173 -7.23 -14.59 6.74
CA PHE A 173 -7.03 -13.56 7.75
C PHE A 173 -6.89 -14.12 9.17
N LYS A 174 -7.53 -15.26 9.49
CA LYS A 174 -7.46 -15.91 10.80
C LYS A 174 -6.03 -16.34 11.15
N THR A 175 -5.23 -16.74 10.15
CA THR A 175 -3.80 -17.06 10.34
C THR A 175 -2.97 -15.85 10.74
N TYR A 176 -3.47 -14.64 10.48
CA TYR A 176 -2.77 -13.40 10.79
C TYR A 176 -3.18 -12.74 12.10
N THR A 177 -4.33 -13.13 12.68
CA THR A 177 -4.76 -12.66 14.00
C THR A 177 -3.94 -13.35 15.08
N ARG A 178 -2.95 -12.64 15.65
CA ARG A 178 -2.18 -13.16 16.79
C ARG A 178 -2.99 -12.96 18.07
N LEU A 179 -3.74 -13.97 18.48
CA LEU A 179 -4.47 -13.97 19.75
C LEU A 179 -3.51 -14.37 20.88
N CYS A 180 -3.45 -13.55 21.93
CA CYS A 180 -2.72 -13.92 23.15
C CYS A 180 -3.61 -14.83 24.03
N LYS A 181 -2.99 -15.72 24.83
CA LYS A 181 -3.68 -16.76 25.63
C LYS A 181 -4.78 -16.22 26.56
N ASP A 182 -4.68 -14.99 27.05
CA ASP A 182 -5.69 -14.39 27.93
C ASP A 182 -7.04 -14.15 27.26
N GLN A 183 -7.09 -14.07 25.93
CA GLN A 183 -8.32 -13.82 25.18
C GLN A 183 -9.14 -15.09 24.90
N LEU A 184 -8.50 -16.28 24.90
CA LEU A 184 -9.23 -17.55 24.83
C LEU A 184 -10.16 -17.74 26.04
N ARG A 185 -9.81 -17.17 27.20
CA ARG A 185 -10.65 -17.21 28.41
C ARG A 185 -11.93 -16.38 28.29
N HIS A 186 -11.95 -15.35 27.45
CA HIS A 186 -13.17 -14.56 27.21
C HIS A 186 -14.10 -15.28 26.21
N CYS A 187 -13.55 -15.93 25.18
CA CYS A 187 -14.33 -16.77 24.27
C CYS A 187 -14.91 -18.03 24.94
N LEU A 188 -14.22 -18.60 25.94
CA LEU A 188 -14.68 -19.77 26.69
C LEU A 188 -15.70 -19.46 27.79
N ARG A 189 -16.05 -18.18 28.03
CA ARG A 189 -17.16 -17.80 28.94
C ARG A 189 -18.48 -17.57 28.20
N VAL A 190 -18.48 -17.68 26.87
CA VAL A 190 -19.67 -17.54 26.02
C VAL A 190 -20.10 -18.91 25.46
N TRP A 191 -19.60 -20.01 26.03
CA TRP A 191 -20.09 -21.37 25.82
C TRP A 191 -20.33 -22.03 27.19
#